data_AF-A0A926AHR6-F1
#
_entry.id   AF-A0A926AHR6-F1
#
_cell.length_a   1.000
_cell.length_b   1.000
_cell.length_c   1.000
_cell.angle_alpha   90.00
_cell.angle_beta   90.00
_cell.angle_gamma   90.00
#
_symmetry.space_group_name_H-M   'P 1'
#
loop_
_entity.id
_entity.type
_entity.pdbx_description
1 polymer ?
#
loop_
_entity_poly.entity_id
_entity_poly.type
_entity_poly.pdbx_seq_one_letter_code
_entity_poly.pdbx_strand_id
1 'polypeptide(L)'
;HPIQALFEGVARALREAGRFVIVMMHPAFRGPKETAWGWDETQKVQYRRVDRYLIPRKSPIVAHPGKAPDVYTWTFHKPIESYVRAARNAGLLIDALEEWPSHKISDSGPRAHAENVARKEIPMFLAVRAVKVAMPAIV
;
A
#
# COMPACT_ATOMS: atom_id res chain seq x y z
N HIS A 1 -1.82 8.50 -15.97
CA HIS A 1 -1.90 8.09 -14.55
C HIS A 1 -0.59 8.49 -13.88
N PRO A 2 -0.58 9.19 -12.72
CA PRO A 2 0.59 9.94 -12.27
C PRO A 2 1.76 9.11 -11.71
N ILE A 3 1.62 7.78 -11.57
CA ILE A 3 2.65 6.95 -10.92
C ILE A 3 4.00 7.00 -11.66
N GLN A 4 4.00 6.92 -13.00
CA GLN A 4 5.24 6.98 -13.77
C GLN A 4 5.92 8.35 -13.60
N ALA A 5 5.16 9.44 -13.80
CA ALA A 5 5.67 10.80 -13.64
C ALA A 5 6.19 11.09 -12.22
N LEU A 6 5.59 10.49 -11.19
CA LEU A 6 6.06 10.56 -9.81
C LEU A 6 7.47 9.96 -9.68
N PHE A 7 7.66 8.70 -10.10
CA PHE A 7 8.95 8.03 -9.97
C PHE A 7 10.04 8.69 -10.84
N GLU A 8 9.70 9.18 -12.03
CA GLU A 8 10.62 9.97 -12.86
C GLU A 8 11.02 11.30 -12.19
N GLY A 9 10.06 11.98 -11.56
CA GLY A 9 10.33 13.19 -10.78
C GLY A 9 11.28 12.93 -9.62
N VAL A 10 11.07 11.84 -8.89
CA VAL A 10 11.97 11.39 -7.82
C VAL A 10 13.36 11.09 -8.36
N ALA A 11 13.48 10.33 -9.45
CA ALA A 11 14.76 9.99 -10.04
C ALA A 11 15.54 11.23 -10.50
N ARG A 12 14.87 12.25 -11.04
CA ARG A 12 15.49 13.54 -11.38
C ARG A 12 15.98 14.31 -10.16
N ALA A 13 15.23 14.26 -9.05
CA ALA A 13 15.58 14.98 -7.83
C ALA A 13 16.72 14.33 -7.04
N LEU A 14 16.95 13.02 -7.20
CA LEU A 14 18.01 12.30 -6.51
C LEU A 14 19.37 12.43 -7.21
N ARG A 15 20.42 12.60 -6.41
CA ARG A 15 21.81 12.32 -6.83
C ARG A 15 22.01 10.82 -7.07
N GLU A 16 23.09 10.45 -7.77
CA GLU A 16 23.49 9.05 -7.93
C GLU A 16 23.63 8.35 -6.58
N ALA A 17 23.17 7.08 -6.51
CA ALA A 17 23.03 6.30 -5.27
C ALA A 17 22.13 6.94 -4.19
N GLY A 18 21.38 8.00 -4.54
CA GLY A 18 20.37 8.60 -3.68
C GLY A 18 19.23 7.63 -3.38
N ARG A 19 18.63 7.76 -2.20
CA ARG A 19 17.58 6.85 -1.71
C ARG A 19 16.22 7.54 -1.70
N PHE A 20 15.20 6.79 -2.08
CA PHE A 20 13.80 7.14 -1.96
C PHE A 20 13.10 6.09 -1.12
N VAL A 21 12.30 6.53 -0.16
CA VAL A 21 11.48 5.65 0.68
C VAL A 21 10.01 6.06 0.53
N ILE A 22 9.15 5.09 0.24
CA ILE A 22 7.70 5.25 0.26
C ILE A 22 7.15 4.39 1.39
N VAL A 23 6.29 4.97 2.21
CA VAL A 23 5.38 4.23 3.09
C VAL A 23 3.96 4.50 2.63
N MET A 24 3.19 3.45 2.37
CA MET A 24 1.82 3.56 1.88
C MET A 24 0.91 2.50 2.48
N MET A 25 -0.41 2.72 2.35
CA MET A 25 -1.40 1.67 2.61
C MET A 25 -1.07 0.45 1.74
N HIS A 26 -1.08 -0.75 2.32
CA HIS A 26 -0.69 -1.96 1.60
C HIS A 26 -1.60 -2.18 0.38
N PRO A 27 -1.09 -2.20 -0.87
CA PRO A 27 -1.97 -2.28 -2.02
C PRO A 27 -2.82 -3.54 -2.04
N ALA A 28 -2.30 -4.68 -1.60
CA ALA A 28 -3.05 -5.94 -1.61
C ALA A 28 -4.12 -6.01 -0.52
N PHE A 29 -3.86 -5.46 0.67
CA PHE A 29 -4.69 -5.73 1.85
C PHE A 29 -5.47 -4.52 2.33
N ARG A 30 -5.20 -3.32 1.81
CA ARG A 30 -5.84 -2.08 2.23
C ARG A 30 -6.40 -1.26 1.07
N GLY A 31 -6.83 -1.95 0.01
CA GLY A 31 -7.56 -1.37 -1.10
C GLY A 31 -8.93 -0.81 -0.69
N PRO A 32 -9.16 0.51 -0.76
CA PRO A 32 -10.42 1.11 -0.32
C PRO A 32 -11.62 0.52 -1.06
N LYS A 33 -12.70 0.22 -0.31
CA LYS A 33 -13.97 -0.40 -0.75
C LYS A 33 -13.88 -1.83 -1.30
N GLU A 34 -12.69 -2.30 -1.64
CA GLU A 34 -12.46 -3.60 -2.29
C GLU A 34 -11.70 -4.58 -1.39
N THR A 35 -11.47 -4.23 -0.12
CA THR A 35 -10.86 -5.11 0.88
C THR A 35 -11.60 -5.00 2.21
N ALA A 36 -11.97 -6.14 2.79
CA ALA A 36 -12.81 -6.20 4.00
C ALA A 36 -12.29 -7.26 4.99
N TRP A 37 -12.45 -7.00 6.29
CA TRP A 37 -12.22 -8.01 7.31
C TRP A 37 -13.43 -8.93 7.34
N GLY A 38 -13.19 -10.23 7.33
CA GLY A 38 -14.22 -11.26 7.46
C GLY A 38 -13.97 -12.13 8.69
N TRP A 39 -15.00 -12.89 9.06
CA TRP A 39 -14.95 -13.84 10.15
C TRP A 39 -15.36 -15.20 9.64
N ASP A 40 -14.56 -16.21 9.95
CA ASP A 40 -14.91 -17.61 9.73
C ASP A 40 -15.51 -18.19 11.01
N GLU A 41 -16.80 -18.53 10.98
CA GLU A 41 -17.48 -19.08 12.16
C GLU A 41 -17.07 -20.51 12.50
N THR A 42 -16.55 -21.28 11.55
CA THR A 42 -16.14 -22.67 11.76
C THR A 42 -14.73 -22.71 12.34
N GLN A 43 -13.80 -21.98 11.70
CA GLN A 43 -12.40 -21.93 12.10
C GLN A 43 -12.14 -20.95 13.26
N LYS A 44 -13.11 -20.07 13.56
CA LYS A 44 -12.99 -19.02 14.59
C LYS A 44 -11.78 -18.10 14.37
N VAL A 45 -11.51 -17.77 13.11
CA VAL A 45 -10.42 -16.88 12.69
C VAL A 45 -10.94 -15.65 11.96
N GLN A 46 -10.19 -14.55 12.07
CA GLN A 46 -10.41 -13.36 11.26
C GLN A 46 -9.53 -13.43 10.00
N TYR A 47 -10.11 -13.14 8.84
CA TYR A 47 -9.42 -13.14 7.55
C TYR A 47 -9.60 -11.81 6.82
N ARG A 48 -8.80 -11.60 5.77
CA ARG A 48 -8.91 -10.43 4.90
C ARG A 48 -9.39 -10.84 3.51
N ARG A 49 -10.60 -10.41 3.15
CA ARG A 49 -11.10 -10.53 1.78
C ARG A 49 -10.46 -9.48 0.90
N VAL A 50 -10.01 -9.88 -0.29
CA VAL A 50 -9.41 -9.02 -1.31
C VAL A 50 -10.14 -9.21 -2.63
N ASP A 51 -10.80 -8.15 -3.10
CA ASP A 51 -11.50 -8.11 -4.37
C ASP A 51 -10.79 -7.14 -5.33
N ARG A 52 -10.90 -7.39 -6.64
CA ARG A 52 -10.51 -6.47 -7.73
C ARG A 52 -9.09 -5.88 -7.61
N TYR A 53 -8.15 -6.60 -7.00
CA TYR A 53 -6.80 -6.12 -6.71
C TYR A 53 -6.02 -5.70 -7.96
N LEU A 54 -6.10 -6.48 -9.04
CA LEU A 54 -5.39 -6.20 -10.28
C LEU A 54 -6.01 -5.06 -11.11
N ILE A 55 -7.17 -4.52 -10.70
CA ILE A 55 -7.88 -3.47 -11.43
C ILE A 55 -7.47 -2.10 -10.88
N PRO A 56 -6.75 -1.26 -11.65
CA PRO A 56 -6.49 0.11 -11.25
C PRO A 56 -7.77 0.93 -11.07
N ARG A 57 -7.80 1.77 -10.04
CA ARG A 57 -8.96 2.63 -9.79
C ARG A 57 -8.58 3.96 -9.15
N LYS A 58 -9.40 4.97 -9.43
CA LYS A 58 -9.40 6.28 -8.80
C LYS A 58 -10.74 6.43 -8.08
N SER A 59 -10.72 6.67 -6.79
CA SER A 59 -11.95 6.79 -5.98
C SER A 59 -11.85 8.00 -5.05
N PRO A 60 -12.95 8.72 -4.79
CA PRO A 60 -12.97 9.72 -3.73
C PRO A 60 -13.04 9.02 -2.37
N ILE A 61 -12.30 9.54 -1.40
CA ILE A 61 -12.41 9.19 0.01
C ILE A 61 -12.71 10.47 0.79
N VAL A 62 -13.76 10.44 1.60
CA VAL A 62 -14.08 11.54 2.51
C VAL A 62 -13.00 11.60 3.59
N ALA A 63 -12.29 12.72 3.68
CA ALA A 63 -11.16 12.86 4.59
C ALA A 63 -11.61 12.87 6.06
N HIS A 64 -12.79 13.45 6.33
CA HIS A 64 -13.38 13.56 7.66
C HIS A 64 -14.85 13.18 7.66
N PRO A 65 -15.18 11.87 7.59
CA PRO A 65 -16.56 11.39 7.46
C PRO A 65 -17.52 11.91 8.54
N GLY A 66 -17.01 12.21 9.74
CA GLY A 66 -17.79 12.72 10.88
C GLY A 66 -17.70 14.22 11.16
N LYS A 67 -16.91 15.00 10.40
CA LYS A 67 -16.75 16.45 10.63
C LYS A 67 -16.92 17.33 9.40
N ALA A 68 -16.56 16.83 8.21
CA ALA A 68 -16.64 17.58 6.96
C ALA A 68 -16.93 16.61 5.80
N PRO A 69 -18.20 16.20 5.64
CA PRO A 69 -18.59 15.17 4.66
C PRO A 69 -18.33 15.58 3.22
N ASP A 70 -18.31 16.89 2.95
CA ASP A 70 -18.12 17.45 1.61
C ASP A 70 -16.64 17.54 1.18
N VAL A 71 -15.71 17.31 2.12
CA VAL A 71 -14.27 17.36 1.85
C VAL A 71 -13.75 15.96 1.52
N TYR A 72 -13.41 15.75 0.25
CA TYR A 72 -12.85 14.49 -0.23
C TYR A 72 -11.43 14.67 -0.78
N THR A 73 -10.66 13.58 -0.70
CA THR A 73 -9.38 13.42 -1.40
C THR A 73 -9.45 12.26 -2.38
N TRP A 74 -8.61 12.30 -3.41
CA TRP A 74 -8.52 11.21 -4.38
C TRP A 74 -7.56 10.13 -3.91
N THR A 75 -8.04 8.90 -3.83
CA THR A 75 -7.18 7.71 -3.70
C THR A 75 -6.97 7.07 -5.07
N PHE A 76 -5.79 6.49 -5.24
CA PHE A 76 -5.41 5.78 -6.46
C PHE A 76 -4.89 4.41 -6.07
N HIS A 77 -5.63 3.36 -6.42
CA HIS A 77 -5.18 1.99 -6.22
C HIS A 77 -4.47 1.48 -7.46
N LYS A 78 -3.37 0.80 -7.23
CA LYS A 78 -2.61 0.02 -8.21
C LYS A 78 -2.07 -1.24 -7.55
N PRO A 79 -1.94 -2.37 -8.26
CA PRO A 79 -1.23 -3.53 -7.72
C PRO A 79 0.26 -3.18 -7.52
N ILE A 80 0.92 -3.90 -6.62
CA ILE A 80 2.35 -3.70 -6.28
C ILE A 80 3.24 -3.70 -7.54
N GLU A 81 2.95 -4.58 -8.51
CA GLU A 81 3.67 -4.64 -9.79
C GLU A 81 3.73 -3.29 -10.53
N SER A 82 2.71 -2.43 -10.39
CA SER A 82 2.68 -1.12 -11.04
C SER A 82 3.71 -0.17 -10.42
N TYR A 83 3.90 -0.25 -9.10
CA TYR A 83 4.92 0.53 -8.39
C TYR A 83 6.32 0.03 -8.73
N VAL A 84 6.52 -1.29 -8.76
CA VAL A 84 7.79 -1.91 -9.15
C VAL A 84 8.17 -1.53 -10.58
N ARG A 85 7.22 -1.63 -11.51
CA ARG A 85 7.42 -1.25 -12.92
C ARG A 85 7.75 0.23 -13.08
N ALA A 86 7.04 1.11 -12.36
CA ALA A 86 7.29 2.55 -12.41
C ALA A 86 8.68 2.91 -11.86
N ALA A 87 9.09 2.30 -10.74
CA ALA A 87 10.43 2.48 -10.19
C ALA A 87 11.52 2.02 -11.18
N ARG A 88 11.39 0.80 -11.71
CA ARG A 88 12.32 0.25 -12.70
C ARG A 88 12.45 1.15 -13.93
N ASN A 89 11.33 1.59 -14.50
CA ASN A 89 11.31 2.45 -15.68
C ASN A 89 11.91 3.84 -15.43
N ALA A 90 11.94 4.30 -14.18
CA ALA A 90 12.56 5.57 -13.79
C ALA A 90 14.05 5.44 -13.38
N GLY A 91 14.66 4.26 -13.51
CA GLY A 91 16.06 4.04 -13.09
C GLY A 91 16.22 3.96 -11.56
N LEU A 92 15.18 3.53 -10.85
CA LEU A 92 15.18 3.33 -9.40
C LEU A 92 15.14 1.82 -9.10
N LEU A 93 16.21 1.30 -8.51
CA LEU A 93 16.32 -0.08 -8.05
C LEU A 93 15.66 -0.21 -6.68
N ILE A 94 14.62 -1.04 -6.56
CA ILE A 94 14.06 -1.39 -5.25
C ILE A 94 15.03 -2.35 -4.55
N ASP A 95 15.62 -1.92 -3.43
CA ASP A 95 16.63 -2.67 -2.68
C ASP A 95 16.16 -3.14 -1.30
N ALA A 96 15.01 -2.64 -0.82
CA ALA A 96 14.35 -3.13 0.38
C ALA A 96 12.84 -2.98 0.28
N LEU A 97 12.14 -3.92 0.92
CA LEU A 97 10.69 -3.94 1.04
C LEU A 97 10.33 -4.50 2.42
N GLU A 98 9.42 -3.81 3.12
CA GLU A 98 8.88 -4.27 4.40
C GLU A 98 7.35 -4.17 4.39
N GLU A 99 6.70 -5.12 5.05
CA GLU A 99 5.25 -5.19 5.19
C GLU A 99 4.89 -5.09 6.67
N TRP A 100 4.14 -4.03 7.03
CA TRP A 100 3.89 -3.72 8.44
C TRP A 100 2.42 -3.95 8.85
N PRO A 101 2.19 -4.59 10.01
CA PRO A 101 0.86 -4.72 10.60
C PRO A 101 0.33 -3.39 11.13
N SER A 102 -0.95 -3.36 11.49
CA SER A 102 -1.51 -2.24 12.26
C SER A 102 -1.24 -2.43 13.76
N HIS A 103 -0.88 -1.37 14.46
CA HIS A 103 -0.79 -1.38 15.93
C HIS A 103 -2.16 -1.36 16.64
N LYS A 104 -3.27 -1.50 15.91
CA LYS A 104 -4.61 -1.53 16.51
C LYS A 104 -4.79 -2.81 17.34
N ILE A 105 -5.18 -2.64 18.60
CA ILE A 105 -5.51 -3.73 19.52
C ILE A 105 -7.02 -3.73 19.76
N SER A 106 -7.61 -4.92 19.80
CA SER A 106 -8.97 -5.13 20.32
C SER A 106 -8.85 -5.55 21.77
N ASP A 107 -9.41 -4.72 22.67
CA ASP A 107 -9.27 -4.89 24.11
C ASP A 107 -10.43 -5.67 24.75
N SER A 108 -11.51 -5.94 24.00
CA SER A 108 -12.70 -6.63 24.51
C SER A 108 -13.46 -7.40 23.42
N GLY A 109 -14.30 -8.33 23.86
CA GLY A 109 -15.20 -9.12 23.01
C GLY A 109 -14.69 -10.54 22.69
N PRO A 110 -15.60 -11.46 22.30
CA PRO A 110 -15.28 -12.87 22.12
C PRO A 110 -14.30 -13.15 20.96
N ARG A 111 -14.12 -12.19 20.05
CA ARG A 111 -13.22 -12.30 18.89
C ARG A 111 -11.88 -11.58 19.08
N ALA A 112 -11.68 -10.85 20.18
CA ALA A 112 -10.53 -9.98 20.38
C ALA A 112 -9.18 -10.68 20.14
N HIS A 113 -9.03 -11.90 20.66
CA HIS A 113 -7.82 -12.70 20.46
C HIS A 113 -7.55 -12.94 18.97
N ALA A 114 -8.52 -13.49 18.24
CA ALA A 114 -8.39 -13.79 16.82
C ALA A 114 -8.22 -12.52 15.96
N GLU A 115 -8.87 -11.41 16.30
CA GLU A 115 -8.65 -10.12 15.64
C GLU A 115 -7.22 -9.61 15.82
N ASN A 116 -6.65 -9.76 17.02
CA ASN A 116 -5.29 -9.34 17.33
C ASN A 116 -4.25 -10.26 16.66
N VAL A 117 -4.53 -11.55 16.52
CA VAL A 117 -3.71 -12.48 15.73
C VAL A 117 -3.70 -12.04 14.26
N ALA A 118 -4.87 -11.88 13.65
CA ALA A 118 -4.98 -11.51 12.24
C ALA A 118 -4.34 -10.14 11.92
N ARG A 119 -4.36 -9.18 12.86
CA ARG A 119 -3.69 -7.88 12.70
C ARG A 119 -2.17 -7.95 12.74
N LYS A 120 -1.59 -8.98 13.37
CA LYS A 120 -0.14 -9.23 13.36
C LYS A 120 0.29 -9.92 12.07
N GLU A 121 -0.58 -10.74 11.49
CA GLU A 121 -0.27 -11.59 10.34
C GLU A 121 -0.57 -10.92 8.98
N ILE A 122 -1.58 -10.04 8.90
CA ILE A 122 -2.00 -9.41 7.65
C ILE A 122 -1.55 -7.94 7.62
N PRO A 123 -0.58 -7.58 6.74
CA PRO A 123 0.03 -6.25 6.76
C PRO A 123 -0.90 -5.18 6.18
N MET A 124 -0.97 -4.04 6.85
CA MET A 124 -1.81 -2.90 6.47
C MET A 124 -1.02 -1.79 5.77
N PHE A 125 0.31 -1.86 5.82
CA PHE A 125 1.22 -0.90 5.20
C PHE A 125 2.33 -1.61 4.44
N LEU A 126 2.79 -0.97 3.37
CA LEU A 126 3.98 -1.36 2.62
C LEU A 126 5.00 -0.22 2.72
N ALA A 127 6.23 -0.55 3.10
CA ALA A 127 7.38 0.32 2.97
C ALA A 127 8.29 -0.22 1.86
N VAL A 128 8.69 0.66 0.94
CA VAL A 128 9.60 0.32 -0.15
C VAL A 128 10.73 1.33 -0.15
N ARG A 129 11.97 0.84 -0.21
CA ARG A 129 13.14 1.66 -0.48
C ARG A 129 13.63 1.39 -1.89
N ALA A 130 13.94 2.47 -2.60
CA ALA A 130 14.60 2.42 -3.88
C ALA A 130 15.85 3.30 -3.90
N VAL A 131 16.82 2.90 -4.71
CA VAL A 131 18.10 3.58 -4.92
C VAL A 131 18.21 3.99 -6.37
N LYS A 132 18.61 5.25 -6.63
CA LYS A 132 18.93 5.68 -7.98
C LYS A 132 20.18 4.97 -8.47
N VAL A 133 20.04 4.24 -9.58
CA VAL A 133 21.15 3.58 -10.25
C VAL A 133 21.47 4.35 -11.53
N ALA A 134 22.75 4.43 -11.86
CA ALA A 134 23.17 4.88 -13.18
C ALA A 134 22.49 3.98 -14.21
N MET A 135 21.66 4.56 -15.07
CA MET A 135 21.05 3.77 -16.14
C MET A 135 22.18 3.24 -17.01
N PRO A 136 22.28 1.93 -17.27
CA PRO A 136 23.19 1.45 -18.30
C PRO A 136 22.81 2.15 -19.61
N ALA A 137 23.81 2.66 -20.33
CA ALA A 137 23.60 3.09 -21.70
C ALA A 137 22.93 1.92 -22.43
N ILE A 138 21.75 2.18 -23.01
CA ILE A 138 21.09 1.17 -23.84
C ILE A 138 22.01 0.96 -25.04
N VAL A 139 22.63 -0.22 -25.11
CA VAL A 139 23.35 -0.71 -26.31
C VAL A 139 22.31 -1.29 -27.26
#